data_AF-A0A8X7BKH7-F1
#
_entry.id   AF-A0A8X7BKH7-F1
#
_cell.length_a   1.000
_cell.length_b   1.000
_cell.length_c   1.000
_cell.angle_alpha   90.00
_cell.angle_beta   90.00
_cell.angle_gamma   90.00
#
_symmetry.space_group_name_H-M   'P 1'
#
loop_
_entity.id
_entity.type
_entity.pdbx_description
1 polymer ?
#
loop_
_entity_poly.entity_id
_entity_poly.type
_entity_poly.pdbx_seq_one_letter_code
_entity_poly.pdbx_strand_id
1 'polypeptide(L)'
;MKNTKKQRNLSPSEQEEDERGPMPTSAIKDLLKKWADVRAMVLEWHPNQADVSRVGNLYNDNAINYFRKILKKREKQSTLDMFFNVPYAKNEKD
;
A
#
# COMPACT_ATOMS: atom_id res chain seq x y z
N MET A 1 -20.67 -32.98 -27.70
CA MET A 1 -20.31 -33.57 -26.38
C MET A 1 -19.61 -32.51 -25.55
N LYS A 2 -19.89 -32.49 -24.25
CA LYS A 2 -19.69 -31.36 -23.32
C LYS A 2 -18.20 -31.18 -22.98
N ASN A 3 -17.61 -30.03 -23.31
CA ASN A 3 -16.31 -29.64 -22.76
C ASN A 3 -16.52 -28.94 -21.41
N THR A 4 -16.42 -29.69 -20.32
CA THR A 4 -16.42 -29.17 -18.95
C THR A 4 -15.09 -28.47 -18.66
N LYS A 5 -15.06 -27.13 -18.70
CA LYS A 5 -13.99 -26.34 -18.08
C LYS A 5 -14.14 -26.43 -16.57
N LYS A 6 -13.20 -27.15 -15.94
CA LYS A 6 -12.96 -27.16 -14.49
C LYS A 6 -12.79 -25.71 -14.02
N GLN A 7 -13.81 -25.18 -13.34
CA GLN A 7 -13.70 -23.94 -12.59
C GLN A 7 -12.62 -24.14 -11.53
N ARG A 8 -11.45 -23.52 -11.73
CA ARG A 8 -10.56 -23.25 -10.61
C ARG A 8 -11.25 -22.15 -9.82
N ASN A 9 -11.59 -22.45 -8.58
CA ASN A 9 -12.13 -21.50 -7.62
C ASN A 9 -11.11 -20.35 -7.47
N LEU A 10 -11.37 -19.21 -8.11
CA LEU A 10 -10.68 -17.97 -7.74
C LEU A 10 -11.28 -17.51 -6.42
N SER A 11 -10.42 -17.34 -5.42
CA SER A 11 -10.76 -16.65 -4.18
C SER A 11 -11.25 -15.23 -4.53
N PRO A 12 -12.34 -14.71 -3.94
CA PRO A 12 -12.82 -13.34 -4.18
C PRO A 12 -11.83 -12.21 -3.81
N SER A 13 -10.63 -12.54 -3.30
CA SER A 13 -9.64 -11.55 -2.87
C SER A 13 -8.83 -10.93 -4.02
N GLU A 14 -9.00 -11.38 -5.26
CA GLU A 14 -8.32 -10.82 -6.42
C GLU A 14 -9.19 -9.76 -7.10
N GLN A 15 -8.97 -8.52 -6.68
CA GLN A 15 -9.13 -7.30 -7.48
C GLN A 15 -10.54 -7.02 -8.01
N GLU A 16 -11.40 -6.50 -7.15
CA GLU A 16 -12.29 -5.43 -7.60
C GLU A 16 -11.38 -4.22 -7.92
N GLU A 17 -11.09 -4.00 -9.19
CA GLU A 17 -10.56 -2.71 -9.66
C GLU A 17 -11.64 -1.67 -9.38
N ASP A 18 -11.55 -1.03 -8.20
CA ASP A 18 -12.34 0.14 -7.84
C ASP A 18 -12.15 1.19 -8.95
N GLU A 19 -13.24 1.63 -9.58
CA GLU A 19 -13.26 2.56 -10.73
C GLU A 19 -12.52 3.89 -10.45
N ARG A 20 -12.21 4.16 -9.18
CA ARG A 20 -11.44 5.31 -8.70
C ARG A 20 -9.96 5.30 -9.12
N GLY A 21 -9.45 4.19 -9.63
CA GLY A 21 -8.03 4.02 -9.93
C GLY A 21 -7.15 3.98 -8.66
N PRO A 22 -5.81 3.92 -8.82
CA PRO A 22 -4.91 3.76 -7.69
C PRO A 22 -4.86 5.02 -6.81
N MET A 23 -5.06 4.86 -5.50
CA MET A 23 -4.98 5.95 -4.52
C MET A 23 -3.66 6.76 -4.66
N PRO A 24 -3.67 8.10 -4.72
CA PRO A 24 -2.47 8.92 -4.84
C PRO A 24 -1.45 8.72 -3.72
N THR A 25 -0.15 8.90 -4.01
CA THR A 25 0.92 8.71 -3.00
C THR A 25 0.81 9.68 -1.83
N SER A 26 0.39 10.93 -2.07
CA SER A 26 0.12 11.92 -1.02
C SER A 26 -1.01 11.44 -0.10
N ALA A 27 -2.12 10.98 -0.67
CA ALA A 27 -3.25 10.45 0.11
C ALA A 27 -2.85 9.24 0.97
N ILE A 28 -1.99 8.35 0.45
CA ILE A 28 -1.44 7.24 1.24
C ILE A 28 -0.61 7.76 2.41
N LYS A 29 0.30 8.73 2.18
CA LYS A 29 1.11 9.32 3.26
C LYS A 29 0.24 9.99 4.32
N ASP A 30 -0.78 10.72 3.91
CA ASP A 30 -1.74 11.37 4.82
C ASP A 30 -2.52 10.35 5.65
N LEU A 31 -2.97 9.25 5.04
CA LEU A 31 -3.62 8.14 5.74
C LEU A 31 -2.68 7.54 6.81
N LEU A 32 -1.42 7.27 6.44
CA LEU A 32 -0.44 6.71 7.38
C LEU A 32 -0.18 7.64 8.57
N LYS A 33 -0.12 8.96 8.32
CA LYS A 33 0.04 9.96 9.37
C LYS A 33 -1.18 9.99 10.30
N LYS A 34 -2.39 10.12 9.74
CA LYS A 34 -3.65 10.13 10.51
C LYS A 34 -3.79 8.88 11.38
N TRP A 35 -3.42 7.71 10.85
CA TRP A 35 -3.44 6.48 11.63
C TRP A 35 -2.47 6.53 12.83
N ALA A 36 -1.26 7.05 12.65
CA ALA A 36 -0.31 7.21 13.74
C ALA A 36 -0.86 8.14 14.84
N ASP A 37 -1.46 9.26 14.44
CA ASP A 37 -2.06 10.24 15.36
C ASP A 37 -3.22 9.62 16.16
N VAL A 38 -4.14 8.93 15.48
CA VAL A 38 -5.27 8.23 16.13
C VAL A 38 -4.76 7.16 17.09
N ARG A 39 -3.78 6.35 16.68
CA ARG A 39 -3.23 5.29 17.53
C ARG A 39 -2.59 5.86 18.80
N ALA A 40 -1.82 6.95 18.67
CA ALA A 40 -1.19 7.61 19.81
C ALA A 40 -2.24 8.14 20.79
N MET A 41 -3.25 8.86 20.28
CA MET A 41 -4.33 9.42 21.09
C MET A 41 -5.12 8.32 21.83
N VAL A 42 -5.51 7.25 21.15
CA VAL A 42 -6.30 6.19 21.80
C VAL A 42 -5.47 5.45 22.86
N LEU A 43 -4.16 5.24 22.63
CA LEU A 43 -3.28 4.62 23.64
C LEU A 43 -3.07 5.50 24.87
N GLU A 44 -3.00 6.82 24.70
CA GLU A 44 -2.82 7.77 25.80
C GLU A 44 -4.04 7.83 26.73
N TRP A 45 -5.25 7.83 26.16
CA TRP A 45 -6.47 8.14 26.92
C TRP A 45 -7.31 6.91 27.30
N HIS A 46 -7.10 5.76 26.66
CA HIS A 46 -7.92 4.59 26.94
C HIS A 46 -7.45 3.84 28.20
N PRO A 47 -8.34 3.57 29.17
CA PRO A 47 -7.96 2.96 30.45
C PRO A 47 -7.43 1.52 30.29
N ASN A 48 -7.85 0.82 29.25
CA ASN A 48 -7.36 -0.52 28.92
C ASN A 48 -6.45 -0.47 27.69
N GLN A 49 -5.17 -0.20 27.92
CA GLN A 49 -4.16 -0.08 26.87
C GLN A 49 -3.86 -1.41 26.17
N ALA A 50 -4.05 -2.54 26.85
CA ALA A 50 -3.81 -3.87 26.29
C ALA A 50 -4.80 -4.18 25.16
N ASP A 51 -6.09 -3.94 25.39
CA ASP A 51 -7.12 -4.16 24.36
C ASP A 51 -6.95 -3.22 23.16
N VAL A 52 -6.66 -1.94 23.41
CA VAL A 52 -6.38 -0.97 22.34
C VAL A 52 -5.14 -1.37 21.54
N SER A 53 -4.09 -1.82 22.21
CA SER A 53 -2.88 -2.30 21.53
C SER A 53 -3.19 -3.50 20.65
N ARG A 54 -3.99 -4.45 21.13
CA ARG A 54 -4.41 -5.63 20.35
C ARG A 54 -5.21 -5.23 19.11
N VAL A 55 -6.23 -4.40 19.27
CA VAL A 55 -7.07 -3.93 18.15
C VAL A 55 -6.26 -3.08 17.17
N GLY A 56 -5.40 -2.20 17.68
CA GLY A 56 -4.51 -1.37 16.86
C GLY A 56 -3.51 -2.19 16.06
N ASN A 57 -2.95 -3.27 16.65
CA ASN A 57 -2.07 -4.19 15.92
C ASN A 57 -2.84 -4.95 14.82
N LEU A 58 -4.04 -5.43 15.11
CA LEU A 58 -4.88 -6.10 14.12
C LEU A 58 -5.22 -5.19 12.93
N TYR A 59 -5.59 -3.94 13.20
CA TYR A 59 -5.85 -2.95 12.15
C TYR A 59 -4.58 -2.58 11.37
N ASN A 60 -3.45 -2.47 12.08
CA ASN A 60 -2.16 -2.21 11.46
C ASN A 60 -1.78 -3.31 10.46
N ASP A 61 -2.04 -4.58 10.81
CA ASP A 61 -1.66 -5.72 10.00
C ASP A 61 -2.59 -5.96 8.81
N ASN A 62 -3.90 -5.78 9.03
CA ASN A 62 -4.91 -6.05 8.01
C ASN A 62 -5.13 -4.89 7.04
N ALA A 63 -5.08 -3.64 7.52
CA ALA A 63 -5.39 -2.46 6.72
C ALA A 63 -4.12 -1.64 6.39
N ILE A 64 -3.39 -1.20 7.41
CA ILE A 64 -2.33 -0.19 7.21
C ILE A 64 -1.12 -0.77 6.47
N ASN A 65 -0.77 -2.03 6.72
CA ASN A 65 0.33 -2.71 6.04
C ASN A 65 0.13 -2.82 4.53
N TYR A 66 -1.11 -2.90 4.04
CA TYR A 66 -1.39 -2.86 2.61
C TYR A 66 -0.90 -1.56 1.98
N PHE A 67 -1.24 -0.42 2.58
CA PHE A 67 -0.84 0.90 2.08
C PHE A 67 0.67 1.14 2.21
N ARG A 68 1.31 0.65 3.28
CA ARG A 68 2.78 0.69 3.39
C ARG A 68 3.47 -0.09 2.27
N LYS A 69 2.93 -1.26 1.90
CA LYS A 69 3.46 -2.07 0.79
C LYS A 69 3.32 -1.32 -0.54
N ILE A 70 2.19 -0.66 -0.79
CA ILE A 70 2.00 0.17 -1.98
C ILE A 70 3.04 1.29 -2.02
N LEU A 71 3.21 2.03 -0.91
CA LEU A 71 4.16 3.13 -0.84
C LEU A 71 5.59 2.66 -1.15
N LYS A 72 6.02 1.57 -0.50
CA LYS A 72 7.34 0.96 -0.73
C LYS A 72 7.53 0.51 -2.18
N LYS A 73 6.48 -0.01 -2.83
CA LYS A 73 6.54 -0.40 -4.26
C LYS A 73 6.76 0.83 -5.14
N ARG A 74 6.06 1.93 -4.87
CA ARG A 74 6.17 3.18 -5.64
C ARG A 74 7.53 3.85 -5.45
N GLU A 75 8.06 3.85 -4.23
CA GLU A 75 9.41 4.36 -3.96
C GLU A 75 10.46 3.60 -4.76
N LYS A 76 10.42 2.26 -4.75
CA LYS A 76 11.31 1.43 -5.57
C LYS A 76 11.19 1.76 -7.05
N GLN A 77 9.97 1.89 -7.58
CA GLN A 77 9.75 2.24 -8.99
C GLN A 77 10.38 3.60 -9.31
N SER A 78 10.10 4.63 -8.50
CA SER A 78 10.66 5.96 -8.68
C SER A 78 12.19 5.97 -8.62
N THR A 79 12.79 5.16 -7.73
CA THR A 79 14.24 5.01 -7.66
C THR A 79 14.80 4.39 -8.93
N LEU A 80 14.21 3.29 -9.43
CA LEU A 80 14.63 2.66 -10.67
C LEU A 80 14.50 3.62 -11.86
N ASP A 81 13.38 4.33 -11.96
CA ASP A 81 13.14 5.30 -13.03
C ASP A 81 14.21 6.40 -13.03
N MET A 82 14.63 6.88 -11.86
CA MET A 82 15.70 7.86 -11.73
C MET A 82 17.06 7.29 -12.19
N PHE A 83 17.36 6.04 -11.86
CA PHE A 83 18.64 5.41 -12.26
C PHE A 83 18.71 5.12 -13.76
N PHE A 84 17.62 4.68 -14.38
CA PHE A 84 17.60 4.30 -15.80
C PHE A 84 17.30 5.47 -16.75
N ASN A 85 16.68 6.56 -16.28
CA ASN A 85 16.38 7.73 -17.11
C ASN A 85 17.45 8.83 -17.05
N VAL A 86 18.67 8.56 -16.57
CA VAL A 86 19.78 9.51 -16.72
C VAL A 86 20.11 9.59 -18.21
N PRO A 87 19.88 10.73 -18.89
CA PRO A 87 20.28 10.86 -20.28
C PRO A 87 21.80 10.80 -20.32
N TYR A 88 22.36 9.79 -20.99
CA TYR A 88 23.76 9.82 -21.37
C TYR A 88 23.95 11.09 -22.18
N ALA A 89 24.70 12.06 -21.63
CA ALA A 89 25.19 13.19 -22.38
C ALA A 89 25.93 12.63 -23.59
N LYS A 90 25.32 12.75 -24.78
CA LYS A 90 26.03 12.51 -26.02
C LYS A 90 27.15 13.54 -26.04
N ASN A 91 28.37 13.06 -25.83
CA ASN A 91 29.56 13.83 -26.13
C ASN A 91 29.53 14.08 -27.63
N GLU A 92 29.00 15.22 -28.05
CA GLU A 92 29.26 15.77 -29.37
C GLU A 92 30.77 16.07 -29.44
N LYS A 93 31.50 15.12 -30.04
CA LYS A 93 32.65 15.44 -30.85
C LYS A 93 32.13 15.41 -32.27
N ASP A 94 32.06 16.58 -32.91
CA ASP A 94 32.63 16.87 -34.23
C ASP A 94 32.56 18.39 -34.49
#